data_AF-A0A9P6YIF0-F1
#
_entry.id   AF-A0A9P6YIF0-F1
#
_cell.length_a   1.000
_cell.length_b   1.000
_cell.length_c   1.000
_cell.angle_alpha   90.00
_cell.angle_beta   90.00
_cell.angle_gamma   90.00
#
_symmetry.space_group_name_H-M   'P 1'
#
loop_
_entity.id
_entity.type
_entity.pdbx_description
1 polymer ?
#
loop_
_entity_poly.entity_id
_entity_poly.type
_entity_poly.pdbx_seq_one_letter_code
_entity_poly.pdbx_strand_id
1 'polypeptide(L)'
;MTETRFSVNSNLMNYSIPTETSTDSRREIKQGDSDTRTRQLEYQIEQLTLQNVKLQRTNRLLKVDTDNLIEQRTSPLEKIIEELTIANVKLQRKTRILQQEVDEKSEQLNRYKEHQILSMKSVGPEYEFLVQNINLLQRQIAGHPICENTCCFTMKPIDHSNMIMTLPEDEEEVEAQHICRPVIHSDISQGSYAAELEHKIVQLEQIIEELDQEKEYILRQHTYKDNDVETLKKELKVKDEIVSQLEHDFMCLEDQLEHLQKKD
;
A
#
# COMPACT_ATOMS: atom_id res chain seq x y z
N MET A 1 -1.27 -11.96 30.80
CA MET A 1 -1.22 -11.52 32.21
C MET A 1 -0.20 -12.39 32.94
N THR A 2 1.00 -11.86 33.12
CA THR A 2 2.07 -12.52 33.90
C THR A 2 2.85 -11.41 34.59
N GLU A 3 2.56 -11.23 35.88
CA GLU A 3 3.16 -10.25 36.77
C GLU A 3 4.60 -10.64 37.11
N THR A 4 5.57 -9.82 36.71
CA THR A 4 6.96 -9.92 37.17
C THR A 4 7.11 -9.10 38.45
N ARG A 5 7.32 -9.82 39.55
CA ARG A 5 7.50 -9.30 40.91
C ARG A 5 8.73 -8.39 40.99
N PHE A 6 8.52 -7.17 41.48
CA PHE A 6 9.59 -6.26 41.89
C PHE A 6 10.34 -6.84 43.10
N SER A 7 11.64 -7.14 42.92
CA SER A 7 12.55 -7.47 44.00
C SER A 7 13.00 -6.17 44.68
N VAL A 8 12.37 -5.84 45.80
CA VAL A 8 12.80 -4.75 46.68
C VAL A 8 14.03 -5.23 47.45
N ASN A 9 15.21 -4.78 47.05
CA ASN A 9 16.45 -5.00 47.79
C ASN A 9 16.39 -4.20 49.10
N SER A 10 15.93 -4.85 50.17
CA SER A 10 16.02 -4.37 51.55
C SER A 10 17.47 -4.50 52.02
N ASN A 11 18.30 -3.49 51.75
CA ASN A 11 19.57 -3.34 52.44
C ASN A 11 19.28 -2.98 53.90
N LEU A 12 19.29 -4.00 54.76
CA LEU A 12 19.33 -3.88 56.21
C LEU A 12 20.54 -3.00 56.59
N MET A 13 20.25 -1.85 57.20
CA MET A 13 21.24 -1.05 57.91
C MET A 13 21.74 -1.84 59.13
N ASN A 14 22.96 -2.37 59.05
CA ASN A 14 23.69 -2.87 60.20
C ASN A 14 24.24 -1.68 60.99
N TYR A 15 23.51 -1.24 62.02
CA TYR A 15 24.06 -0.38 63.06
C TYR A 15 24.69 -1.27 64.15
N SER A 16 26.01 -1.41 64.12
CA SER A 16 26.76 -2.01 65.22
C SER A 16 26.89 -0.99 66.36
N ILE A 17 26.30 -1.29 67.52
CA ILE A 17 26.50 -0.54 68.76
C ILE A 17 27.73 -1.11 69.46
N PRO A 18 28.79 -0.32 69.75
CA PRO A 18 29.87 -0.76 70.63
C PRO A 18 29.40 -0.73 72.08
N THR A 19 29.49 -1.87 72.76
CA THR A 19 29.28 -2.03 74.20
C THR A 19 30.46 -1.45 74.98
N GLU A 20 30.23 -0.41 75.78
CA GLU A 20 31.21 0.10 76.73
C GLU A 20 31.29 -0.81 77.97
N THR A 21 32.48 -1.32 78.25
CA THR A 21 32.84 -1.91 79.55
C THR A 21 34.13 -1.28 80.04
N SER A 22 34.04 -0.33 80.97
CA SER A 22 35.00 -0.19 82.08
C SER A 22 34.65 1.04 82.91
N THR A 23 34.21 0.76 84.13
CA THR A 23 34.12 1.69 85.25
C THR A 23 35.49 2.30 85.56
N ASP A 24 35.59 3.62 85.55
CA ASP A 24 36.60 4.30 86.36
C ASP A 24 36.03 5.58 86.99
N SER A 25 36.12 5.60 88.31
CA SER A 25 35.48 6.57 89.20
C SER A 25 36.40 7.75 89.44
N ARG A 26 36.41 8.72 88.53
CA ARG A 26 37.01 10.04 88.79
C ARG A 26 36.09 11.10 88.19
N ARG A 27 35.35 11.80 89.05
CA ARG A 27 34.59 13.01 88.67
C ARG A 27 35.60 14.11 88.28
N GLU A 28 36.09 14.06 87.05
CA GLU A 28 36.65 15.23 86.41
C GLU A 28 35.49 16.15 86.01
N ILE A 29 35.54 17.39 86.47
CA ILE A 29 34.60 18.44 86.08
C ILE A 29 34.92 18.79 84.62
N LYS A 30 34.41 17.97 83.68
CA LYS A 30 34.47 18.13 82.22
C LYS A 30 33.14 18.60 81.62
N GLN A 31 32.25 19.15 82.44
CA GLN A 31 30.93 19.62 81.99
C GLN A 31 31.02 20.67 80.86
N GLY A 32 32.05 21.51 80.87
CA GLY A 32 32.30 22.48 79.79
C GLY A 32 32.74 21.86 78.46
N ASP A 33 33.54 20.78 78.49
CA ASP A 33 34.03 20.09 77.28
C ASP A 33 33.00 19.12 76.70
N SER A 34 32.14 18.54 77.54
CA SER A 34 31.00 17.75 77.06
C SER A 34 29.96 18.64 76.40
N ASP A 35 29.67 19.81 76.98
CA ASP A 35 28.67 20.75 76.45
C ASP A 35 29.11 21.41 75.14
N THR A 36 30.39 21.70 74.97
CA THR A 36 30.93 22.19 73.69
C THR A 36 30.89 21.09 72.62
N ARG A 37 31.15 19.83 73.00
CA ARG A 37 31.08 18.69 72.09
C ARG A 37 29.64 18.34 71.69
N THR A 38 28.67 18.38 72.61
CA THR A 38 27.25 18.22 72.27
C THR A 38 26.77 19.33 71.35
N ARG A 39 27.12 20.60 71.61
CA ARG A 39 26.79 21.71 70.68
C ARG A 39 27.41 21.53 69.29
N GLN A 40 28.65 21.03 69.21
CA GLN A 40 29.28 20.72 67.91
C GLN A 40 28.56 19.58 67.18
N LEU A 41 28.13 18.55 67.90
CA LEU A 41 27.36 17.44 67.32
C LEU A 41 25.97 17.88 66.88
N GLU A 42 25.27 18.71 67.67
CA GLU A 42 23.99 19.31 67.30
C GLU A 42 24.13 20.16 66.03
N TYR A 43 25.16 20.98 65.94
CA TYR A 43 25.45 21.75 64.73
C TYR A 43 25.73 20.85 63.52
N GLN A 44 26.49 19.77 63.67
CA GLN A 44 26.72 18.79 62.60
C GLN A 44 25.43 18.09 62.18
N ILE A 45 24.56 17.75 63.13
CA ILE A 45 23.25 17.15 62.87
C ILE A 45 22.38 18.13 62.09
N GLU A 46 22.32 19.40 62.48
CA GLU A 46 21.57 20.44 61.76
C GLU A 46 22.09 20.62 60.32
N GLN A 47 23.42 20.66 60.13
CA GLN A 47 24.03 20.76 58.81
C GLN A 47 23.70 19.54 57.92
N LEU A 48 23.83 18.33 58.46
CA LEU A 48 23.49 17.10 57.74
C LEU A 48 21.98 17.02 57.42
N THR A 49 21.13 17.51 58.31
CA THR A 49 19.68 17.56 58.10
C THR A 49 19.34 18.53 56.97
N LEU A 50 19.95 19.72 56.95
CA LEU A 50 19.80 20.70 55.87
C LEU A 50 20.31 20.16 54.52
N GLN A 51 21.46 19.47 54.51
CA GLN A 51 21.96 18.83 53.30
C GLN A 51 21.03 17.71 52.81
N ASN A 52 20.49 16.89 53.71
CA ASN A 52 19.53 15.85 53.33
C ASN A 52 18.27 16.43 52.70
N VAL A 53 17.71 17.50 53.27
CA VAL A 53 16.55 18.18 52.68
C VAL A 53 16.88 18.74 51.29
N LYS A 54 18.06 19.32 51.10
CA LYS A 54 18.52 19.80 49.78
C LYS A 54 18.65 18.64 48.77
N LEU A 55 19.28 17.53 49.17
CA LEU A 55 19.43 16.34 48.33
C LEU A 55 18.10 15.68 47.98
N GLN A 56 17.15 15.63 48.92
CA GLN A 56 15.81 15.14 48.64
C GLN A 56 15.08 16.03 47.62
N ARG A 57 15.24 17.35 47.72
CA ARG A 57 14.66 18.29 46.77
C ARG A 57 15.27 18.14 45.37
N THR A 58 16.60 18.02 45.27
CA THR A 58 17.26 17.81 43.97
C THR A 58 16.89 16.45 43.38
N ASN A 59 16.79 15.38 44.17
CA ASN A 59 16.32 14.08 43.70
C ASN A 59 14.90 14.12 43.15
N ARG A 60 13.98 14.80 43.84
CA ARG A 60 12.61 14.98 43.34
C ARG A 60 12.60 15.74 42.01
N LEU A 61 13.41 16.78 41.89
CA LEU A 61 13.50 17.58 40.67
C LEU A 61 14.08 16.79 39.51
N LEU A 62 15.18 16.06 39.73
CA LEU A 62 15.76 15.16 38.73
C LEU A 62 14.79 14.08 38.28
N LYS A 63 14.02 13.52 39.21
CA LYS A 63 13.00 12.51 38.87
C LYS A 63 11.91 13.10 37.95
N VAL A 64 11.42 14.29 38.26
CA VAL A 64 10.44 14.99 37.40
C VAL A 64 11.05 15.31 36.03
N ASP A 65 12.31 15.77 35.97
CA ASP A 65 12.99 16.04 34.70
C ASP A 65 13.18 14.76 33.86
N THR A 66 13.52 13.64 34.49
CA THR A 66 13.63 12.35 33.79
C THR A 66 12.27 11.86 33.30
N ASP A 67 11.21 11.99 34.12
CA ASP A 67 9.86 11.58 33.74
C ASP A 67 9.36 12.44 32.56
N ASN A 68 9.58 13.75 32.60
CA ASN A 68 9.27 14.68 31.50
C ASN A 68 10.04 14.34 30.22
N LEU A 69 11.33 14.00 30.33
CA LEU A 69 12.15 13.63 29.17
C LEU A 69 11.67 12.32 28.54
N ILE A 70 11.28 11.34 29.38
CA ILE A 70 10.68 10.10 28.91
C ILE A 70 9.37 10.41 28.16
N GLU A 71 8.48 11.21 28.76
CA GLU A 71 7.19 11.57 28.15
C GLU A 71 7.35 12.32 26.81
N GLN A 72 8.32 13.25 26.73
CA GLN A 72 8.65 13.94 25.48
C GLN A 72 9.11 12.99 24.37
N ARG A 73 9.75 11.87 24.74
CA ARG A 73 10.24 10.87 23.79
C ARG A 73 9.19 9.82 23.46
N THR A 74 8.37 9.42 24.43
CA THR A 74 7.38 8.35 24.26
C THR A 74 6.10 8.85 23.60
N SER A 75 5.60 10.06 23.92
CA SER A 75 4.34 10.55 23.35
C SER A 75 4.32 10.64 21.81
N PRO A 76 5.37 11.09 21.09
CA PRO A 76 5.35 11.08 19.63
C PRO A 76 5.39 9.66 19.06
N LEU A 77 6.11 8.74 19.73
CA LEU A 77 6.18 7.34 19.30
C LEU A 77 4.83 6.64 19.46
N GLU A 78 4.13 6.90 20.56
CA GLU A 78 2.78 6.38 20.80
C GLU A 78 1.80 6.85 19.72
N LYS A 79 1.83 8.15 19.37
CA LYS A 79 1.03 8.69 18.27
C LYS A 79 1.34 8.05 16.92
N ILE A 80 2.63 7.89 16.60
CA ILE A 80 3.05 7.24 15.35
C ILE A 80 2.59 5.79 15.31
N ILE A 81 2.69 5.06 16.43
CA ILE A 81 2.20 3.67 16.52
C ILE A 81 0.69 3.64 16.29
N GLU A 82 -0.08 4.55 16.91
CA GLU A 82 -1.53 4.63 16.71
C GLU A 82 -1.87 4.90 15.23
N GLU A 83 -1.22 5.89 14.61
CA GLU A 83 -1.42 6.21 13.19
C GLU A 83 -1.08 5.02 12.28
N LEU A 84 0.05 4.35 12.52
CA LEU A 84 0.46 3.17 11.76
C LEU A 84 -0.49 2.00 11.94
N THR A 85 -1.04 1.79 13.14
CA THR A 85 -2.02 0.72 13.38
C THR A 85 -3.32 0.98 12.62
N ILE A 86 -3.81 2.23 12.62
CA ILE A 86 -5.00 2.63 11.85
C ILE A 86 -4.74 2.46 10.35
N ALA A 87 -3.58 2.90 9.86
CA ALA A 87 -3.20 2.74 8.46
C ALA A 87 -3.12 1.27 8.05
N ASN A 88 -2.53 0.42 8.90
CA ASN A 88 -2.42 -1.02 8.65
C ASN A 88 -3.81 -1.68 8.57
N VAL A 89 -4.71 -1.39 9.51
CA VAL A 89 -6.09 -1.89 9.47
C VAL A 89 -6.82 -1.43 8.21
N LYS A 90 -6.66 -0.17 7.81
CA LYS A 90 -7.24 0.34 6.55
C LYS A 90 -6.68 -0.40 5.33
N LEU A 91 -5.37 -0.64 5.29
CA LEU A 91 -4.73 -1.38 4.20
C LEU A 91 -5.21 -2.84 4.16
N GLN A 92 -5.22 -3.55 5.28
CA GLN A 92 -5.72 -4.92 5.36
C GLN A 92 -7.16 -5.04 4.85
N ARG A 93 -8.03 -4.09 5.22
CA ARG A 93 -9.42 -4.03 4.73
C ARG A 93 -9.47 -3.81 3.21
N LYS A 94 -8.69 -2.85 2.68
CA LYS A 94 -8.62 -2.58 1.24
C LYS A 94 -8.10 -3.79 0.46
N THR A 95 -7.05 -4.44 0.94
CA THR A 95 -6.50 -5.65 0.32
C THR A 95 -7.54 -6.76 0.27
N ARG A 96 -8.33 -6.95 1.33
CA ARG A 96 -9.40 -7.95 1.34
C ARG A 96 -10.48 -7.66 0.29
N ILE A 97 -10.88 -6.40 0.13
CA ILE A 97 -11.88 -6.00 -0.87
C ILE A 97 -11.31 -6.21 -2.28
N LEU A 98 -10.08 -5.77 -2.54
CA LEU A 98 -9.42 -5.97 -3.83
C LEU A 98 -9.27 -7.45 -4.18
N GLN A 99 -8.95 -8.31 -3.20
CA GLN A 99 -8.90 -9.75 -3.43
C GLN A 99 -10.25 -10.30 -3.86
N GLN A 100 -11.33 -9.88 -3.20
CA GLN A 100 -12.69 -10.29 -3.57
C GLN A 100 -13.04 -9.82 -4.99
N GLU A 101 -12.71 -8.58 -5.37
CA GLU A 101 -12.95 -8.06 -6.72
C GLU A 101 -12.16 -8.87 -7.77
N VAL A 102 -10.92 -9.24 -7.48
CA VAL A 102 -10.11 -10.09 -8.36
C VAL A 102 -10.75 -11.47 -8.53
N ASP A 103 -11.21 -12.08 -7.44
CA ASP A 103 -11.87 -13.39 -7.48
C ASP A 103 -13.17 -13.33 -8.31
N GLU A 104 -14.01 -12.31 -8.07
CA GLU A 104 -15.24 -12.07 -8.84
C GLU A 104 -14.97 -11.85 -10.34
N LYS A 105 -13.93 -11.07 -10.68
CA LYS A 105 -13.54 -10.84 -12.08
C LYS A 105 -12.97 -12.09 -12.74
N SER A 106 -12.21 -12.88 -11.99
CA SER A 106 -11.70 -14.17 -12.44
C SER A 106 -12.85 -15.13 -12.75
N GLU A 107 -13.85 -15.22 -11.87
CA GLU A 107 -15.06 -16.00 -12.12
C GLU A 107 -15.83 -15.50 -13.34
N GLN A 108 -16.04 -14.19 -13.48
CA GLN A 108 -16.72 -13.60 -14.64
C GLN A 108 -15.99 -13.96 -15.95
N LEU A 109 -14.66 -13.88 -15.95
CA LEU A 109 -13.85 -14.24 -17.11
C LEU A 109 -13.97 -15.73 -17.43
N ASN A 110 -13.95 -16.60 -16.42
CA ASN A 110 -14.12 -18.04 -16.63
C ASN A 110 -15.50 -18.36 -17.18
N ARG A 111 -16.56 -17.76 -16.63
CA ARG A 111 -17.92 -17.89 -17.18
C ARG A 111 -17.99 -17.40 -18.62
N TYR A 112 -17.34 -16.28 -18.95
CA TYR A 112 -17.29 -15.78 -20.33
C TYR A 112 -16.60 -16.76 -21.26
N LYS A 113 -15.45 -17.32 -20.86
CA LYS A 113 -14.73 -18.36 -21.63
C LYS A 113 -15.58 -19.61 -21.82
N GLU A 114 -16.26 -20.07 -20.78
CA GLU A 114 -17.18 -21.22 -20.86
C GLU A 114 -18.34 -20.94 -21.83
N HIS A 115 -18.97 -19.76 -21.72
CA HIS A 115 -20.04 -19.36 -22.65
C HIS A 115 -19.52 -19.25 -24.08
N GLN A 116 -18.31 -18.73 -24.28
CA GLN A 116 -17.66 -18.68 -25.58
C GLN A 116 -17.52 -20.10 -26.14
N ILE A 117 -16.93 -21.02 -25.39
CA ILE A 117 -16.77 -22.43 -25.80
C ILE A 117 -18.12 -23.08 -26.13
N LEU A 118 -19.16 -22.84 -25.34
CA LEU A 118 -20.52 -23.36 -25.60
C LEU A 118 -21.17 -22.73 -26.84
N SER A 119 -20.86 -21.47 -27.14
CA SER A 119 -21.40 -20.74 -28.31
C SER A 119 -20.64 -21.02 -29.60
N MET A 120 -19.43 -21.58 -29.52
CA MET A 120 -18.62 -21.95 -30.67
C MET A 120 -19.29 -23.11 -31.40
N LYS A 121 -19.70 -22.87 -32.66
CA LYS A 121 -20.29 -23.88 -33.55
C LYS A 121 -19.25 -24.81 -34.17
N SER A 122 -17.99 -24.36 -34.24
CA SER A 122 -16.81 -25.08 -34.69
C SER A 122 -15.76 -25.02 -33.59
N VAL A 123 -15.14 -26.15 -33.29
CA VAL A 123 -13.98 -26.21 -32.38
C VAL A 123 -12.77 -25.80 -33.22
N GLY A 124 -11.84 -25.02 -32.66
CA GLY A 124 -10.76 -24.39 -33.42
C GLY A 124 -9.95 -25.35 -34.33
N PRO A 125 -9.21 -24.79 -35.30
CA PRO A 125 -8.53 -25.55 -36.35
C PRO A 125 -7.57 -26.64 -35.81
N GLU A 126 -7.00 -26.44 -34.63
CA GLU A 126 -6.15 -27.41 -33.95
C GLU A 126 -6.93 -28.64 -33.47
N TYR A 127 -8.15 -28.46 -32.98
CA TYR A 127 -9.02 -29.56 -32.59
C TYR A 127 -9.51 -30.33 -33.81
N GLU A 128 -9.90 -29.63 -34.89
CA GLU A 128 -10.27 -30.28 -36.16
C GLU A 128 -9.11 -31.12 -36.71
N PHE A 129 -7.88 -30.60 -36.65
CA PHE A 129 -6.69 -31.32 -37.06
C PHE A 129 -6.45 -32.59 -36.22
N LEU A 130 -6.61 -32.50 -34.89
CA LEU A 130 -6.46 -33.67 -34.02
C LEU A 130 -7.51 -34.75 -34.32
N VAL A 131 -8.77 -34.36 -34.49
CA VAL A 131 -9.85 -35.30 -34.85
C VAL A 131 -9.56 -35.99 -36.19
N GLN A 132 -9.09 -35.25 -37.19
CA GLN A 132 -8.78 -35.81 -38.52
C GLN A 132 -7.60 -36.79 -38.46
N ASN A 133 -6.59 -36.53 -37.63
CA ASN A 133 -5.49 -37.48 -37.42
C ASN A 133 -5.93 -38.73 -36.66
N ILE A 134 -6.81 -38.59 -35.66
CA ILE A 134 -7.37 -39.74 -34.93
C ILE A 134 -8.17 -40.63 -35.88
N ASN A 135 -8.99 -40.05 -36.76
CA ASN A 135 -9.75 -40.80 -37.76
C ASN A 135 -8.83 -41.57 -38.72
N LEU A 136 -7.73 -40.95 -39.17
CA LEU A 136 -6.72 -41.61 -40.01
C LEU A 136 -6.09 -42.80 -39.27
N LEU A 137 -5.64 -42.59 -38.04
CA LEU A 137 -5.00 -43.63 -37.21
C LEU A 137 -5.96 -44.79 -36.93
N GLN A 138 -7.23 -44.50 -36.64
CA GLN A 138 -8.25 -45.54 -36.43
C GLN A 138 -8.45 -46.41 -37.68
N ARG A 139 -8.46 -45.82 -38.88
CA ARG A 139 -8.58 -46.57 -40.14
C ARG A 139 -7.33 -47.40 -40.45
N GLN A 140 -6.14 -46.87 -40.16
CA GLN A 140 -4.88 -47.62 -40.30
C GLN A 140 -4.85 -48.85 -39.39
N ILE A 141 -5.30 -48.70 -38.13
CA ILE A 141 -5.41 -49.83 -37.18
C ILE A 141 -6.47 -50.83 -37.65
N ALA A 142 -7.58 -50.36 -38.22
CA ALA A 142 -8.65 -51.22 -38.74
C ALA A 142 -8.30 -51.93 -40.07
N GLY A 143 -7.08 -51.75 -40.61
CA GLY A 143 -6.62 -52.45 -41.81
C GLY A 143 -7.20 -51.93 -43.14
N HIS A 144 -7.83 -50.75 -43.14
CA HIS A 144 -8.37 -50.12 -44.35
C HIS A 144 -7.62 -48.80 -44.64
N PRO A 145 -6.35 -48.88 -45.12
CA PRO A 145 -5.54 -47.69 -45.37
C PRO A 145 -5.94 -46.94 -46.65
N ILE A 146 -6.79 -47.55 -47.50
CA ILE A 146 -7.22 -46.99 -48.78
C ILE A 146 -8.60 -46.35 -48.60
N CYS A 147 -8.77 -45.17 -49.19
CA CYS A 147 -10.05 -44.50 -49.25
C CYS A 147 -10.88 -45.07 -50.40
N GLU A 148 -11.78 -46.02 -50.09
CA GLU A 148 -12.69 -46.62 -51.09
C GLU A 148 -13.85 -45.65 -51.43
N ASN A 149 -14.81 -45.49 -50.52
CA ASN A 149 -16.01 -44.66 -50.74
C ASN A 149 -16.07 -43.41 -49.84
N THR A 150 -15.21 -43.35 -48.80
CA THR A 150 -15.21 -42.28 -47.81
C THR A 150 -13.79 -41.81 -47.53
N CYS A 151 -13.61 -40.49 -47.38
CA CYS A 151 -12.31 -39.88 -47.11
C CYS A 151 -11.76 -40.26 -45.73
N CYS A 152 -10.45 -40.52 -45.67
CA CYS A 152 -9.74 -41.06 -44.52
C CYS A 152 -9.51 -40.02 -43.41
N PHE A 153 -9.65 -38.72 -43.73
CA PHE A 153 -9.52 -37.62 -42.78
C PHE A 153 -10.88 -37.09 -42.29
N THR A 154 -11.82 -36.88 -43.21
CA THR A 154 -13.09 -36.20 -42.93
C THR A 154 -14.26 -37.15 -42.70
N MET A 155 -14.10 -38.46 -42.97
CA MET A 155 -15.18 -39.48 -42.94
C MET A 155 -16.37 -39.16 -43.87
N LYS A 156 -16.26 -38.14 -44.73
CA LYS A 156 -17.28 -37.74 -45.70
C LYS A 156 -17.19 -38.60 -46.98
N PRO A 157 -18.30 -38.79 -47.71
CA PRO A 157 -18.27 -39.46 -49.01
C PRO A 157 -17.35 -38.71 -49.99
N ILE A 158 -16.75 -39.45 -50.92
CA ILE A 158 -15.87 -38.86 -51.93
C ILE A 158 -16.73 -38.20 -53.02
N ASP A 159 -16.71 -36.88 -53.08
CA ASP A 159 -17.39 -36.09 -54.12
C ASP A 159 -16.44 -35.74 -55.29
N HIS A 160 -17.03 -35.45 -56.46
CA HIS A 160 -16.31 -35.11 -57.71
C HIS A 160 -15.38 -33.89 -57.59
N SER A 161 -15.51 -33.03 -56.57
CA SER A 161 -14.60 -31.90 -56.34
C SER A 161 -13.22 -32.32 -55.80
N ASN A 162 -13.11 -33.54 -55.24
CA ASN A 162 -11.91 -34.03 -54.55
C ASN A 162 -11.23 -35.18 -55.31
N MET A 163 -11.63 -35.40 -56.57
CA MET A 163 -11.06 -36.38 -57.48
C MET A 163 -10.20 -35.66 -58.52
N ILE A 164 -8.99 -36.16 -58.76
CA ILE A 164 -8.17 -35.73 -59.89
C ILE A 164 -8.09 -36.87 -60.90
N MET A 165 -8.35 -36.55 -62.16
CA MET A 165 -8.09 -37.44 -63.29
C MET A 165 -6.57 -37.40 -63.54
N THR A 166 -5.86 -38.44 -63.11
CA THR A 166 -4.47 -38.62 -63.52
C THR A 166 -4.46 -39.19 -64.93
N LEU A 167 -3.86 -38.49 -65.90
CA LEU A 167 -3.59 -39.06 -67.22
C LEU A 167 -2.56 -40.20 -67.06
N PRO A 168 -2.87 -41.43 -67.48
CA PRO A 168 -1.90 -42.52 -67.46
C PRO A 168 -0.89 -42.38 -68.61
N GLU A 169 0.33 -42.91 -68.43
CA GLU A 169 1.35 -43.01 -69.49
C GLU A 169 1.10 -44.19 -70.45
N ASP A 170 0.18 -45.13 -70.13
CA ASP A 170 -0.19 -46.28 -70.96
C ASP A 170 -1.73 -46.50 -71.00
N GLU A 171 -2.20 -47.17 -72.07
CA GLU A 171 -3.62 -47.34 -72.49
C GLU A 171 -4.52 -48.20 -71.56
N GLU A 172 -4.43 -48.05 -70.24
CA GLU A 172 -5.39 -48.61 -69.27
C GLU A 172 -6.23 -47.49 -68.61
N GLU A 173 -7.46 -47.84 -68.26
CA GLU A 173 -8.57 -46.94 -67.93
C GLU A 173 -8.21 -45.81 -66.93
N VAL A 174 -8.74 -44.61 -67.17
CA VAL A 174 -8.51 -43.45 -66.31
C VAL A 174 -9.16 -43.67 -64.94
N GLU A 175 -8.37 -44.14 -63.96
CA GLU A 175 -8.83 -44.25 -62.59
C GLU A 175 -8.87 -42.87 -61.92
N ALA A 176 -10.07 -42.42 -61.54
CA ALA A 176 -10.24 -41.21 -60.75
C ALA A 176 -9.72 -41.44 -59.32
N GLN A 177 -8.52 -40.95 -59.02
CA GLN A 177 -7.92 -41.08 -57.68
C GLN A 177 -8.39 -39.94 -56.76
N HIS A 178 -8.84 -40.31 -55.57
CA HIS A 178 -9.23 -39.37 -54.51
C HIS A 178 -7.99 -38.79 -53.80
N ILE A 179 -7.95 -37.47 -53.63
CA ILE A 179 -6.91 -36.83 -52.83
C ILE A 179 -7.36 -36.67 -51.38
N CYS A 180 -6.76 -37.47 -50.50
CA CYS A 180 -6.95 -37.41 -49.06
C CYS A 180 -6.13 -36.24 -48.48
N ARG A 181 -6.75 -35.07 -48.31
CA ARG A 181 -6.13 -33.95 -47.60
C ARG A 181 -6.93 -33.62 -46.33
N PRO A 182 -6.26 -33.27 -45.22
CA PRO A 182 -6.90 -32.64 -44.08
C PRO A 182 -7.63 -31.37 -44.54
N VAL A 183 -8.91 -31.26 -44.19
CA VAL A 183 -9.72 -30.05 -44.48
C VAL A 183 -9.91 -29.34 -43.15
N ILE A 184 -9.01 -28.42 -42.83
CA ILE A 184 -9.10 -27.62 -41.62
C ILE A 184 -9.85 -26.35 -41.97
N HIS A 185 -11.02 -26.13 -41.34
CA HIS A 185 -11.74 -24.89 -41.50
C HIS A 185 -11.08 -23.87 -40.56
N SER A 186 -10.39 -22.89 -41.13
CA SER A 186 -10.05 -21.70 -40.37
C SER A 186 -11.34 -20.89 -40.18
N ASP A 187 -11.82 -20.75 -38.95
CA ASP A 187 -12.98 -19.91 -38.59
C ASP A 187 -12.79 -18.42 -38.88
N ILE A 188 -11.64 -18.04 -39.43
CA ILE A 188 -11.45 -16.74 -40.06
C ILE A 188 -12.23 -16.75 -41.39
N SER A 189 -13.56 -16.70 -41.27
CA SER A 189 -14.41 -16.19 -42.34
C SER A 189 -13.96 -14.75 -42.56
N GLN A 190 -13.08 -14.55 -43.53
CA GLN A 190 -12.46 -13.26 -43.80
C GLN A 190 -13.51 -12.16 -43.99
N GLY A 191 -14.72 -12.50 -44.45
CA GLY A 191 -15.83 -11.56 -44.55
C GLY A 191 -16.49 -11.17 -43.21
N SER A 192 -16.69 -12.12 -42.29
CA SER A 192 -17.34 -11.82 -40.99
C SER A 192 -16.38 -11.14 -40.03
N TYR A 193 -15.12 -11.56 -40.00
CA TYR A 193 -14.10 -10.98 -39.14
C TYR A 193 -13.66 -9.60 -39.61
N ALA A 194 -13.58 -9.37 -40.93
CA ALA A 194 -13.33 -8.03 -41.47
C ALA A 194 -14.47 -7.07 -41.13
N ALA A 195 -15.73 -7.48 -41.26
CA ALA A 195 -16.88 -6.65 -40.90
C ALA A 195 -16.92 -6.33 -39.39
N GLU A 196 -16.56 -7.29 -38.52
CA GLU A 196 -16.48 -7.05 -37.07
C GLU A 196 -15.32 -6.11 -36.71
N LEU A 197 -14.18 -6.24 -37.38
CA LEU A 197 -13.05 -5.31 -37.23
C LEU A 197 -13.38 -3.91 -37.74
N GLU A 198 -14.06 -3.78 -38.89
CA GLU A 198 -14.53 -2.49 -39.42
C GLU A 198 -15.49 -1.81 -38.45
N HIS A 199 -16.45 -2.55 -37.90
CA HIS A 199 -17.37 -2.01 -36.90
C HIS A 199 -16.64 -1.58 -35.62
N LYS A 200 -15.65 -2.36 -35.18
CA LYS A 200 -14.84 -2.05 -34.00
C LYS A 200 -13.92 -0.84 -34.24
N ILE A 201 -13.40 -0.67 -35.44
CA ILE A 201 -12.62 0.51 -35.85
C ILE A 201 -13.51 1.74 -35.78
N VAL A 202 -14.71 1.71 -36.37
CA VAL A 202 -15.66 2.83 -36.32
C VAL A 202 -16.05 3.18 -34.89
N GLN A 203 -16.29 2.19 -34.03
CA GLN A 203 -16.56 2.43 -32.61
C GLN A 203 -15.38 3.07 -31.88
N LEU A 204 -14.15 2.61 -32.15
CA LEU A 204 -12.96 3.18 -31.54
C LEU A 204 -12.70 4.62 -32.03
N GLU A 205 -12.96 4.90 -33.31
CA GLU A 205 -12.88 6.25 -33.87
C GLU A 205 -13.88 7.20 -33.19
N GLN A 206 -15.13 6.76 -32.98
CA GLN A 206 -16.13 7.54 -32.24
C GLN A 206 -15.71 7.83 -30.80
N ILE A 207 -15.17 6.82 -30.09
CA ILE A 207 -14.67 7.01 -28.72
C ILE A 207 -13.49 7.99 -28.70
N ILE A 208 -12.60 7.94 -29.69
CA ILE A 208 -11.49 8.90 -29.79
C ILE A 208 -12.02 10.31 -30.02
N GLU A 209 -13.01 10.50 -30.89
CA GLU A 209 -13.63 11.81 -31.11
C GLU A 209 -14.32 12.35 -29.84
N GLU A 210 -15.03 11.51 -29.09
CA GLU A 210 -15.63 11.88 -27.81
C GLU A 210 -14.57 12.29 -26.78
N LEU A 211 -13.49 11.51 -26.67
CA LEU A 211 -12.39 11.80 -25.75
C LEU A 211 -11.65 13.09 -26.13
N ASP A 212 -11.48 13.37 -27.42
CA ASP A 212 -10.87 14.62 -27.87
C ASP A 212 -11.77 15.84 -27.56
N GLN A 213 -13.09 15.70 -27.69
CA GLN A 213 -14.04 16.75 -27.29
C GLN A 213 -14.01 16.99 -25.77
N GLU A 214 -13.98 15.92 -24.96
CA GLU A 214 -13.84 16.03 -23.51
C GLU A 214 -12.52 16.69 -23.11
N LYS A 215 -11.42 16.29 -23.75
CA LYS A 215 -10.10 16.90 -23.54
C LYS A 215 -10.11 18.38 -23.87
N GLU A 216 -10.69 18.79 -24.99
CA GLU A 216 -10.84 20.21 -25.32
C GLU A 216 -11.66 20.97 -24.28
N TYR A 217 -12.77 20.38 -23.82
CA TYR A 217 -13.60 20.98 -22.78
C TYR A 217 -12.82 21.17 -21.47
N ILE A 218 -12.09 20.15 -21.02
CA ILE A 218 -11.27 20.19 -19.81
C ILE A 218 -10.16 21.24 -19.96
N LEU A 219 -9.49 21.31 -21.12
CA LEU A 219 -8.44 22.31 -21.37
C LEU A 219 -8.99 23.73 -21.28
N ARG A 220 -10.19 23.99 -21.83
CA ARG A 220 -10.85 25.30 -21.68
C ARG A 220 -11.18 25.59 -20.22
N GLN A 221 -11.69 24.62 -19.47
CA GLN A 221 -11.96 24.81 -18.04
C GLN A 221 -10.68 25.10 -17.25
N HIS A 222 -9.58 24.41 -17.57
CA HIS A 222 -8.28 24.63 -16.95
C HIS A 222 -7.77 26.05 -17.19
N THR A 223 -7.86 26.57 -18.42
CA THR A 223 -7.44 27.94 -18.71
C THR A 223 -8.28 28.99 -17.98
N TYR A 224 -9.59 28.77 -17.84
CA TYR A 224 -10.42 29.64 -16.99
C TYR A 224 -9.97 29.61 -15.52
N LYS A 225 -9.66 28.43 -14.98
CA LYS A 225 -9.18 28.28 -13.61
C LYS A 225 -7.80 28.90 -13.39
N ASP A 226 -6.89 28.76 -14.34
CA ASP A 226 -5.57 29.41 -14.27
C ASP A 226 -5.71 30.94 -14.25
N ASN A 227 -6.59 31.49 -15.08
CA ASN A 227 -6.89 32.92 -15.07
C ASN A 227 -7.47 33.37 -13.73
N ASP A 228 -8.42 32.61 -13.14
CA ASP A 228 -8.97 32.88 -11.81
C ASP A 228 -7.88 32.84 -10.72
N VAL A 229 -6.93 31.91 -10.82
CA VAL A 229 -5.81 31.82 -9.87
C VAL A 229 -4.88 33.03 -10.02
N GLU A 230 -4.59 33.48 -11.24
CA GLU A 230 -3.79 34.67 -11.47
C GLU A 230 -4.45 35.94 -10.94
N THR A 231 -5.76 36.09 -11.12
CA THR A 231 -6.50 37.24 -10.58
C THR A 231 -6.50 37.23 -9.05
N LEU A 232 -6.77 36.08 -8.43
CA LEU A 232 -6.72 35.92 -6.97
C LEU A 232 -5.33 36.19 -6.41
N LYS A 233 -4.26 35.77 -7.10
CA LYS A 233 -2.87 36.10 -6.70
C LYS A 233 -2.61 37.61 -6.74
N LYS A 234 -3.10 38.31 -7.77
CA LYS A 234 -2.98 39.77 -7.87
C LYS A 234 -3.77 40.45 -6.74
N GLU A 235 -4.99 40.01 -6.47
CA GLU A 235 -5.80 40.53 -5.37
C GLU A 235 -5.17 40.28 -4.00
N LEU A 236 -4.60 39.10 -3.78
CA LEU A 236 -3.89 38.78 -2.55
C LEU A 236 -2.69 39.71 -2.36
N LYS A 237 -1.88 39.92 -3.41
CA LYS A 237 -0.74 40.84 -3.36
C LYS A 237 -1.17 42.26 -3.00
N VAL A 238 -2.26 42.76 -3.60
CA VAL A 238 -2.81 44.08 -3.25
C VAL A 238 -3.27 44.13 -1.79
N LYS A 239 -3.91 43.07 -1.30
CA LYS A 239 -4.31 42.99 0.13
C LYS A 239 -3.10 42.97 1.05
N ASP A 240 -2.05 42.21 0.73
CA ASP A 240 -0.81 42.17 1.52
C ASP A 240 -0.11 43.54 1.55
N GLU A 241 -0.09 44.26 0.43
CA GLU A 241 0.42 45.64 0.36
C GLU A 241 -0.39 46.59 1.25
N ILE A 242 -1.74 46.50 1.23
CA ILE A 242 -2.61 47.29 2.09
C ILE A 242 -2.38 46.96 3.57
N VAL A 243 -2.28 45.67 3.93
CA VAL A 243 -2.01 45.24 5.31
C VAL A 243 -0.66 45.76 5.78
N SER A 244 0.38 45.64 4.94
CA SER A 244 1.73 46.17 5.26
C SER A 244 1.70 47.69 5.48
N GLN A 245 0.92 48.43 4.68
CA GLN A 245 0.74 49.86 4.86
C GLN A 245 0.02 50.17 6.18
N LEU A 246 -1.06 49.45 6.50
CA LEU A 246 -1.79 49.61 7.75
C LEU A 246 -0.90 49.30 8.96
N GLU A 247 -0.11 48.23 8.92
CA GLU A 247 0.85 47.90 9.97
C GLU A 247 1.87 49.02 10.18
N HIS A 248 2.40 49.59 9.09
CA HIS A 248 3.30 50.74 9.17
C HIS A 248 2.63 51.97 9.79
N ASP A 249 1.40 52.28 9.35
CA ASP A 249 0.62 53.40 9.88
C ASP A 249 0.31 53.19 11.38
N PHE A 250 0.00 51.96 11.81
CA PHE A 250 -0.19 51.61 13.22
C PHE A 250 1.09 51.81 14.03
N MET A 251 2.25 51.34 13.54
CA MET A 251 3.53 51.57 14.21
C MET A 251 3.83 53.07 14.37
N CYS A 252 3.61 53.87 13.33
CA CYS A 252 3.80 55.32 13.41
C CYS A 252 2.85 55.99 14.42
N LEU A 253 1.60 55.51 14.54
CA LEU A 253 0.65 56.00 15.53
C LEU A 253 1.03 55.57 16.95
N GLU A 254 1.53 54.35 17.14
CA GLU A 254 2.05 53.88 18.42
C GLU A 254 3.24 54.73 18.89
N ASP A 255 4.21 55.01 18.02
CA ASP A 255 5.35 55.89 18.32
C ASP A 255 4.89 57.31 18.72
N GLN A 256 3.90 57.86 18.02
CA GLN A 256 3.33 59.17 18.34
C GLN A 256 2.61 59.17 19.68
N LEU A 257 1.84 58.12 19.99
CA LEU A 257 1.18 57.96 21.28
C LEU A 257 2.19 57.82 22.42
N GLU A 258 3.26 57.06 22.23
CA GLU A 258 4.33 56.91 23.23
C GLU A 258 5.02 58.25 23.49
N HIS A 259 5.27 59.04 22.45
CA HIS A 259 5.82 60.39 22.57
C HIS A 259 4.90 61.38 23.30
N LEU A 260 3.58 61.25 23.13
CA LEU A 260 2.61 62.07 23.85
C LEU A 260 2.50 61.64 25.32
N GLN A 261 2.49 60.33 25.60
CA GLN A 261 2.46 59.80 26.98
C GLN A 261 3.71 60.14 27.79
N LYS A 262 4.88 60.31 27.15
CA LYS A 262 6.13 60.72 27.82
C LYS A 262 6.24 62.22 28.09
N LYS A 263 5.34 63.04 27.55
CA LYS A 263 5.35 64.51 27.69
C LYS A 263 4.41 65.03 28.78
N ASP A 264 3.53 64.17 29.31
CA ASP A 264 2.77 64.39 30.55
C ASP A 264 3.48 63.73 31.75
#